data_AF-A0A363RLW9-F1
#
_entry.id   AF-A0A363RLW9-F1
#
_cell.length_a   1.000
_cell.length_b   1.000
_cell.length_c   1.000
_cell.angle_alpha   90.00
_cell.angle_beta   90.00
_cell.angle_gamma   90.00
#
_symmetry.space_group_name_H-M   'P 1'
#
loop_
_entity.id
_entity.type
_entity.pdbx_description
1 polymer ?
#
loop_
_entity_poly.entity_id
_entity_poly.type
_entity_poly.pdbx_seq_one_letter_code
_entity_poly.pdbx_strand_id
1 'polypeptide(L)'
;MTDTASPLQPPAPAGAPPGAASAERPDYAAFLQQHLASQTFNVVRYELPAESVWLKKAGPAIAAWRYRTLGLLSRWLDVPVLQPVVNPGGQAAIATEVRRLRDLHARGLRVPLVLADAPEGFLMRHLGLPGGNTPSLSDEIEAAARQAPASTLALWQQGFAALQRVHASGTCLSQAFARNMVRCPDGVIGYIDFEDDPLATLPPALCIVKDALCYAHSTALFLDNAGTLEAARADWHGWLAQTDPAVRAALERTVQQMRWVGKLPNQRKLGRDTLRLRAMYGLLRPLP
;
A
#
# COMPACT_ATOMS: atom_id res chain seq x y z
N MET A 1 -51.92 36.12 -52.71
CA MET A 1 -52.96 35.48 -51.88
C MET A 1 -52.39 34.18 -51.34
N THR A 2 -52.70 33.87 -50.07
CA THR A 2 -52.24 32.70 -49.28
C THR A 2 -50.75 32.72 -48.91
N ASP A 3 -50.31 32.43 -47.69
CA ASP A 3 -50.99 32.07 -46.45
C ASP A 3 -50.01 32.31 -45.29
N THR A 4 -50.50 32.84 -44.17
CA THR A 4 -49.69 33.14 -42.98
C THR A 4 -49.58 31.87 -42.13
N ALA A 5 -48.42 31.21 -42.14
CA ALA A 5 -48.13 30.10 -41.23
C ALA A 5 -47.44 30.61 -39.95
N SER A 6 -48.12 30.44 -38.82
CA SER A 6 -47.59 30.70 -37.46
C SER A 6 -46.37 29.84 -37.13
N PRO A 7 -45.41 30.32 -36.33
CA PRO A 7 -44.27 29.54 -35.90
C PRO A 7 -44.65 28.51 -34.83
N LEU A 8 -44.21 27.26 -35.04
CA LEU A 8 -44.29 26.15 -34.09
C LEU A 8 -43.48 26.46 -32.82
N GLN A 9 -44.16 26.40 -31.67
CA GLN A 9 -43.57 26.51 -30.34
C GLN A 9 -42.90 25.17 -29.96
N PRO A 10 -41.68 25.16 -29.40
CA PRO A 10 -41.02 23.92 -29.00
C PRO A 10 -41.74 23.28 -27.79
N PRO A 11 -41.75 21.94 -27.69
CA PRO A 11 -42.40 21.24 -26.59
C PRO A 11 -41.68 21.53 -25.26
N ALA A 12 -42.47 21.69 -24.20
CA ALA A 12 -41.99 21.90 -22.84
C ALA A 12 -41.10 20.71 -22.36
N PRO A 13 -40.08 20.95 -21.53
CA PRO A 13 -39.24 19.89 -21.01
C PRO A 13 -40.08 18.92 -20.16
N ALA A 14 -39.98 17.63 -20.49
CA ALA A 14 -40.58 16.55 -19.71
C ALA A 14 -40.06 16.62 -18.27
N GLY A 15 -40.99 16.68 -17.31
CA GLY A 15 -40.69 16.74 -15.89
C GLY A 15 -39.78 15.60 -15.46
N ALA A 16 -38.76 15.94 -14.67
CA ALA A 16 -37.92 14.97 -13.98
C ALA A 16 -38.81 14.04 -13.11
N PRO A 17 -38.53 12.72 -13.08
CA PRO A 17 -39.30 11.81 -12.24
C PRO A 17 -39.16 12.22 -10.76
N PRO A 18 -40.26 12.32 -10.00
CA PRO A 18 -40.21 12.57 -8.57
C PRO A 18 -39.76 11.28 -7.88
N GLY A 19 -38.69 11.35 -7.08
CA GLY A 19 -38.32 10.26 -6.18
C GLY A 19 -36.99 9.55 -6.47
N ALA A 20 -35.96 10.25 -6.94
CA ALA A 20 -34.62 9.91 -6.48
C ALA A 20 -34.51 10.41 -5.04
N ALA A 21 -35.02 9.63 -4.08
CA ALA A 21 -34.74 9.85 -2.67
C ALA A 21 -33.22 9.94 -2.56
N SER A 22 -32.73 11.13 -2.23
CA SER A 22 -31.33 11.34 -1.88
C SER A 22 -31.05 10.39 -0.73
N ALA A 23 -30.39 9.26 -1.04
CA ALA A 23 -30.01 8.27 -0.05
C ALA A 23 -29.33 9.00 1.09
N GLU A 24 -29.97 9.01 2.26
CA GLU A 24 -29.50 9.71 3.43
C GLU A 24 -28.07 9.24 3.69
N ARG A 25 -27.11 10.17 3.70
CA ARG A 25 -25.72 9.80 3.96
C ARG A 25 -25.68 9.15 5.34
N PRO A 26 -25.05 7.96 5.48
CA PRO A 26 -24.94 7.31 6.78
C PRO A 26 -24.31 8.26 7.80
N ASP A 27 -24.85 8.31 9.02
CA ASP A 27 -24.17 8.95 10.14
C ASP A 27 -22.99 8.08 10.57
N TYR A 28 -21.83 8.31 9.94
CA TYR A 28 -20.62 7.54 10.22
C TYR A 28 -20.12 7.72 11.65
N ALA A 29 -20.40 8.85 12.30
CA ALA A 29 -19.95 9.10 13.66
C ALA A 29 -20.76 8.26 14.65
N ALA A 30 -22.09 8.27 14.52
CA ALA A 30 -22.96 7.39 15.30
C ALA A 30 -22.65 5.91 15.04
N PHE A 31 -22.46 5.54 13.77
CA PHE A 31 -22.09 4.17 13.38
C PHE A 31 -20.79 3.73 14.05
N LEU A 32 -19.75 4.57 13.99
CA LEU A 32 -18.46 4.30 14.62
C LEU A 32 -18.61 4.08 16.13
N GLN A 33 -19.29 4.99 16.84
CA GLN A 33 -19.47 4.87 18.29
C GLN A 33 -20.18 3.57 18.71
N GLN A 34 -21.26 3.22 18.01
CA GLN A 34 -22.03 2.00 18.29
C GLN A 34 -21.18 0.73 18.09
N HIS A 35 -20.42 0.67 17.01
CA HIS A 35 -19.64 -0.53 16.66
C HIS A 35 -18.32 -0.61 17.45
N LEU A 36 -17.68 0.51 17.80
CA LEU A 36 -16.52 0.51 18.69
C LEU A 36 -16.82 -0.17 20.03
N ALA A 37 -18.01 0.07 20.60
CA ALA A 37 -18.41 -0.49 21.89
C ALA A 37 -18.67 -2.01 21.84
N SER A 38 -19.14 -2.53 20.70
CA SER A 38 -19.61 -3.91 20.57
C SER A 38 -18.65 -4.84 19.83
N GLN A 39 -17.76 -4.30 19.00
CA GLN A 39 -16.84 -5.08 18.17
C GLN A 39 -15.72 -5.73 18.99
N THR A 40 -15.51 -7.04 18.78
CA THR A 40 -14.47 -7.82 19.45
C THR A 40 -13.10 -7.74 18.76
N PHE A 41 -13.07 -7.80 17.42
CA PHE A 41 -11.82 -7.81 16.65
C PHE A 41 -11.28 -6.41 16.40
N ASN A 42 -9.99 -6.27 16.10
CA ASN A 42 -9.41 -4.95 15.85
C ASN A 42 -9.78 -4.36 14.50
N VAL A 43 -10.07 -5.18 13.49
CA VAL A 43 -10.45 -4.72 12.15
C VAL A 43 -11.64 -5.55 11.68
N VAL A 44 -12.74 -4.88 11.34
CA VAL A 44 -13.96 -5.53 10.84
C VAL A 44 -14.52 -4.76 9.65
N ARG A 45 -14.99 -5.50 8.66
CA ARG A 45 -15.71 -4.98 7.50
C ARG A 45 -17.21 -4.94 7.79
N TYR A 46 -17.85 -3.84 7.46
CA TYR A 46 -19.29 -3.66 7.51
C TYR A 46 -19.82 -3.29 6.13
N GLU A 47 -21.02 -3.78 5.82
CA GLU A 47 -21.75 -3.41 4.60
C GLU A 47 -22.81 -2.38 4.96
N LEU A 48 -22.72 -1.20 4.34
CA LEU A 48 -23.77 -0.18 4.37
C LEU A 48 -24.53 -0.23 3.02
N PRO A 49 -25.76 0.29 2.95
CA PRO A 49 -26.59 0.19 1.74
C PRO A 49 -25.93 0.66 0.44
N ALA A 50 -24.99 1.62 0.51
CA ALA A 50 -24.31 2.20 -0.64
C ALA A 50 -22.80 1.90 -0.73
N GLU A 51 -22.18 1.39 0.32
CA GLU A 51 -20.73 1.16 0.35
C GLU A 51 -20.29 0.14 1.42
N SER A 52 -19.13 -0.48 1.22
CA SER A 52 -18.47 -1.22 2.30
C SER A 52 -17.51 -0.31 3.06
N VAL A 53 -17.47 -0.47 4.38
CA VAL A 53 -16.57 0.27 5.28
C VAL A 53 -15.77 -0.68 6.15
N TRP A 54 -14.63 -0.21 6.63
CA TRP A 54 -13.78 -0.90 7.58
C TRP A 54 -13.70 -0.08 8.86
N LEU A 55 -13.94 -0.73 9.99
CA LEU A 55 -13.72 -0.15 11.30
C LEU A 55 -12.44 -0.74 11.89
N LYS A 56 -11.49 0.13 12.24
CA LYS A 56 -10.24 -0.25 12.92
C LYS A 56 -10.25 0.30 14.35
N LYS A 57 -10.06 -0.59 15.33
CA LYS A 57 -9.96 -0.31 16.77
C LYS A 57 -8.51 -0.23 17.21
N ALA A 58 -8.27 0.57 18.25
CA ALA A 58 -7.01 0.60 18.95
C ALA A 58 -6.66 -0.79 19.49
N GLY A 59 -5.51 -1.32 19.06
CA GLY A 59 -4.92 -2.52 19.63
C GLY A 59 -4.18 -2.21 20.94
N PRO A 60 -3.64 -3.23 21.63
CA PRO A 60 -2.83 -3.02 22.83
C PRO A 60 -1.59 -2.15 22.51
N ALA A 61 -1.15 -1.36 23.48
CA ALA A 61 0.09 -0.60 23.36
C ALA A 61 1.28 -1.56 23.20
N ILE A 62 2.24 -1.19 22.35
CA ILE A 62 3.45 -1.97 22.12
C ILE A 62 4.59 -1.36 22.94
N ALA A 63 5.27 -2.20 23.73
CA ALA A 63 6.33 -1.73 24.61
C ALA A 63 7.54 -1.19 23.82
N ALA A 64 7.89 0.08 24.06
CA ALA A 64 8.93 0.83 23.33
C ALA A 64 10.33 0.20 23.37
N TRP A 65 10.63 -0.63 24.39
CA TRP A 65 11.95 -1.29 24.51
C TRP A 65 12.24 -2.26 23.36
N ARG A 66 11.22 -2.87 22.75
CA ARG A 66 11.35 -3.80 21.62
C ARG A 66 11.95 -3.12 20.38
N TYR A 67 11.62 -1.84 20.18
CA TYR A 67 12.17 -1.04 19.10
C TYR A 67 13.57 -0.50 19.44
N ARG A 68 13.87 -0.25 20.71
CA ARG A 68 15.23 0.18 21.11
C ARG A 68 16.28 -0.91 20.88
N THR A 69 15.97 -2.17 21.17
CA THR A 69 16.91 -3.29 20.94
C THR A 69 17.20 -3.50 19.46
N LEU A 70 16.17 -3.46 18.61
CA LEU A 70 16.34 -3.58 17.16
C LEU A 70 17.06 -2.36 16.56
N GLY A 71 16.83 -1.16 17.09
CA GLY A 71 17.58 0.04 16.72
C GLY A 71 19.07 -0.06 17.06
N LEU A 72 19.42 -0.60 18.22
CA LEU A 72 20.82 -0.84 18.60
C LEU A 72 21.49 -1.87 17.69
N LEU A 73 20.80 -2.97 17.36
CA LEU A 73 21.30 -3.99 16.44
C LEU A 73 21.51 -3.43 15.03
N SER A 74 20.58 -2.59 14.52
CA SER A 74 20.72 -1.97 13.21
C SER A 74 21.95 -1.06 13.11
N ARG A 75 22.26 -0.33 14.17
CA ARG A 75 23.46 0.52 14.26
C ARG A 75 24.73 -0.32 14.38
N TRP A 76 24.69 -1.40 15.16
CA TRP A 76 25.84 -2.28 15.36
C TRP A 76 26.22 -3.07 14.10
N LEU A 77 25.23 -3.52 13.34
CA LEU A 77 25.44 -4.20 12.06
C LEU A 77 25.70 -3.22 10.90
N ASP A 78 25.70 -1.91 11.16
CA ASP A 78 25.84 -0.86 10.15
C ASP A 78 24.82 -1.00 9.00
N VAL A 79 23.58 -1.40 9.33
CA VAL A 79 22.47 -1.49 8.37
C VAL A 79 21.36 -0.51 8.78
N PRO A 80 21.52 0.81 8.55
CA PRO A 80 20.57 1.84 9.01
C PRO A 80 19.14 1.64 8.49
N VAL A 81 18.96 1.01 7.33
CA VAL A 81 17.63 0.73 6.76
C VAL A 81 16.80 -0.24 7.61
N LEU A 82 17.45 -1.06 8.44
CA LEU A 82 16.78 -1.96 9.38
C LEU A 82 16.39 -1.26 10.69
N GLN A 83 16.69 0.02 10.85
CA GLN A 83 16.27 0.77 12.02
C GLN A 83 14.73 0.68 12.13
N PRO A 84 14.21 0.25 13.28
CA PRO A 84 12.78 0.10 13.47
C PRO A 84 12.10 1.46 13.43
N VAL A 85 10.94 1.48 12.78
CA VAL A 85 9.99 2.57 12.92
C VAL A 85 9.09 2.21 14.10
N VAL A 86 8.97 3.12 15.06
CA VAL A 86 8.25 2.88 16.31
C VAL A 86 6.75 2.95 16.04
N ASN A 87 6.03 1.87 16.35
CA ASN A 87 4.57 1.88 16.47
C ASN A 87 4.21 1.80 17.97
N PRO A 88 3.67 2.87 18.59
CA PRO A 88 3.34 2.87 20.02
C PRO A 88 2.15 1.97 20.38
N GLY A 89 1.35 1.54 19.40
CA GLY A 89 0.05 0.90 19.62
C GLY A 89 -0.99 1.85 20.24
N GLY A 90 -2.14 1.31 20.62
CA GLY A 90 -3.22 2.07 21.28
C GLY A 90 -3.75 3.26 20.47
N GLN A 91 -4.28 4.25 21.18
CA GLN A 91 -4.83 5.49 20.58
C GLN A 91 -3.80 6.26 19.75
N ALA A 92 -2.52 6.21 20.13
CA ALA A 92 -1.45 6.90 19.40
C ALA A 92 -1.21 6.28 18.01
N ALA A 93 -1.37 4.96 17.88
CA ALA A 93 -1.33 4.29 16.57
C ALA A 93 -2.54 4.69 15.71
N ILE A 94 -3.75 4.75 16.29
CA ILE A 94 -4.96 5.22 15.59
C ILE A 94 -4.77 6.66 15.09
N ALA A 95 -4.31 7.57 15.95
CA ALA A 95 -4.06 8.95 15.55
C ALA A 95 -2.99 9.08 14.45
N THR A 96 -1.96 8.22 14.49
CA THR A 96 -0.92 8.17 13.46
C THR A 96 -1.48 7.68 12.13
N GLU A 97 -2.22 6.58 12.13
CA GLU A 97 -2.80 6.00 10.93
C GLU A 97 -3.81 6.95 10.27
N VAL A 98 -4.70 7.58 11.06
CA VAL A 98 -5.64 8.59 10.55
C VAL A 98 -4.91 9.78 9.93
N ARG A 99 -3.87 10.30 10.59
CA ARG A 99 -3.04 11.39 10.04
C ARG A 99 -2.36 10.97 8.73
N ARG A 100 -1.80 9.76 8.67
CA ARG A 100 -1.11 9.23 7.48
C ARG A 100 -2.07 9.02 6.32
N LEU A 101 -3.25 8.45 6.56
CA LEU A 101 -4.31 8.33 5.56
C LEU A 101 -4.71 9.69 4.99
N ARG A 102 -4.91 10.70 5.85
CA ARG A 102 -5.26 12.06 5.42
C ARG A 102 -4.14 12.73 4.62
N ASP A 103 -2.89 12.61 5.05
CA ASP A 103 -1.72 13.15 4.33
C ASP A 103 -1.55 12.50 2.95
N LEU A 104 -1.60 11.17 2.87
CA LEU A 104 -1.47 10.44 1.61
C LEU A 104 -2.62 10.79 0.65
N HIS A 105 -3.85 10.87 1.16
CA HIS A 105 -5.00 11.31 0.38
C HIS A 105 -4.83 12.74 -0.16
N ALA A 106 -4.37 13.67 0.68
CA ALA A 106 -4.11 15.06 0.27
C ALA A 106 -3.03 15.18 -0.81
N ARG A 107 -2.09 14.22 -0.87
CA ARG A 107 -1.08 14.09 -1.93
C ARG A 107 -1.62 13.42 -3.21
N GLY A 108 -2.90 13.09 -3.26
CA GLY A 108 -3.54 12.42 -4.40
C GLY A 108 -3.25 10.92 -4.50
N LEU A 109 -2.70 10.31 -3.44
CA LEU A 109 -2.47 8.86 -3.39
C LEU A 109 -3.77 8.15 -3.01
N ARG A 110 -4.01 6.99 -3.63
CA ARG A 110 -5.21 6.19 -3.40
C ARG A 110 -5.08 5.44 -2.08
N VAL A 111 -5.80 5.88 -1.06
CA VAL A 111 -5.87 5.25 0.26
C VAL A 111 -7.33 5.18 0.72
N PRO A 112 -7.67 4.32 1.71
CA PRO A 112 -9.00 4.33 2.31
C PRO A 112 -9.34 5.73 2.84
N LEU A 113 -10.47 6.29 2.41
CA LEU A 113 -10.93 7.58 2.91
C LEU A 113 -11.40 7.41 4.35
N VAL A 114 -10.86 8.20 5.28
CA VAL A 114 -11.36 8.26 6.67
C VAL A 114 -12.72 8.94 6.66
N LEU A 115 -13.77 8.20 7.05
CA LEU A 115 -15.16 8.64 7.09
C LEU A 115 -15.53 9.23 8.46
N ALA A 116 -14.99 8.66 9.53
CA ALA A 116 -15.11 9.15 10.90
C ALA A 116 -13.92 8.66 11.72
N ASP A 117 -13.53 9.39 12.77
CA ASP A 117 -12.49 8.99 13.71
C ASP A 117 -12.87 9.33 15.16
N ALA A 118 -12.34 8.52 16.08
CA ALA A 118 -12.44 8.67 17.52
C ALA A 118 -11.11 8.21 18.16
N PRO A 119 -10.84 8.53 19.43
CA PRO A 119 -9.57 8.15 20.07
C PRO A 119 -9.29 6.63 20.01
N GLU A 120 -10.31 5.80 20.14
CA GLU A 120 -10.20 4.33 20.21
C GLU A 120 -10.36 3.64 18.85
N GLY A 121 -10.52 4.39 17.75
CA GLY A 121 -10.64 3.79 16.43
C GLY A 121 -11.23 4.72 15.38
N PHE A 122 -11.25 4.26 14.15
CA PHE A 122 -11.75 5.04 13.03
C PHE A 122 -12.47 4.16 12.01
N LEU A 123 -13.32 4.80 11.21
CA LEU A 123 -14.05 4.21 10.10
C LEU A 123 -13.44 4.69 8.79
N MET A 124 -13.20 3.77 7.86
CA MET A 124 -12.65 4.09 6.54
C MET A 124 -13.40 3.37 5.42
N ARG A 125 -13.44 3.98 4.24
CA ARG A 125 -14.07 3.41 3.04
C ARG A 125 -13.28 2.22 2.51
N HIS A 126 -13.96 1.15 2.14
CA HIS A 126 -13.35 0.04 1.42
C HIS A 126 -12.87 0.47 0.02
N LEU A 127 -11.69 0.02 -0.39
CA LEU A 127 -11.12 0.35 -1.70
C LEU A 127 -11.65 -0.51 -2.86
N GLY A 128 -12.32 -1.61 -2.57
CA GLY A 128 -12.95 -2.49 -3.56
C GLY A 128 -14.38 -2.15 -3.89
N LEU A 129 -15.00 -3.01 -4.69
CA LEU A 129 -16.43 -2.97 -4.92
C LEU A 129 -17.20 -3.36 -3.65
N PRO A 130 -18.37 -2.74 -3.38
CA PRO A 130 -19.24 -3.15 -2.29
C PRO A 130 -19.54 -4.66 -2.32
N GLY A 131 -19.48 -5.34 -1.17
CA GLY A 131 -19.63 -6.80 -1.04
C GLY A 131 -18.57 -7.68 -1.72
N GLY A 132 -17.66 -7.12 -2.52
CA GLY A 132 -16.63 -7.87 -3.26
C GLY A 132 -15.35 -8.10 -2.47
N ASN A 133 -14.62 -9.16 -2.79
CA ASN A 133 -13.24 -9.33 -2.31
C ASN A 133 -12.30 -8.38 -3.05
N THR A 134 -11.32 -7.83 -2.32
CA THR A 134 -10.22 -7.05 -2.91
C THR A 134 -8.92 -7.78 -2.63
N PRO A 135 -8.43 -8.63 -3.54
CA PRO A 135 -7.17 -9.33 -3.36
C PRO A 135 -6.03 -8.30 -3.26
N SER A 136 -5.00 -8.64 -2.49
CA SER A 136 -3.80 -7.82 -2.47
C SER A 136 -3.02 -7.99 -3.77
N LEU A 137 -2.19 -7.01 -4.11
CA LEU A 137 -1.29 -7.12 -5.26
C LEU A 137 -0.34 -8.32 -5.11
N SER A 138 0.03 -8.67 -3.88
CA SER A 138 0.80 -9.90 -3.61
C SER A 138 0.05 -11.16 -4.03
N ASP A 139 -1.25 -11.26 -3.71
CA ASP A 139 -2.07 -12.43 -4.08
C ASP A 139 -2.20 -12.52 -5.59
N GLU A 140 -2.38 -11.39 -6.26
CA GLU A 140 -2.49 -11.31 -7.71
C GLU A 140 -1.19 -11.66 -8.44
N ILE A 141 -0.05 -11.14 -7.98
CA ILE A 141 1.27 -11.48 -8.51
C ILE A 141 1.55 -12.98 -8.28
N GLU A 142 1.23 -13.52 -7.10
CA GLU A 142 1.43 -14.93 -6.80
C GLU A 142 0.53 -15.83 -7.66
N ALA A 143 -0.74 -15.46 -7.87
CA ALA A 143 -1.64 -16.17 -8.76
C ALA A 143 -1.16 -16.14 -10.22
N ALA A 144 -0.75 -14.97 -10.71
CA ALA A 144 -0.19 -14.79 -12.04
C ALA A 144 1.08 -15.64 -12.24
N ALA A 145 1.99 -15.66 -11.26
CA ALA A 145 3.20 -16.45 -11.32
C ALA A 145 2.93 -17.97 -11.50
N ARG A 146 1.78 -18.46 -11.01
CA ARG A 146 1.39 -19.87 -11.15
C ARG A 146 0.58 -20.14 -12.43
N GLN A 147 -0.28 -19.22 -12.84
CA GLN A 147 -1.32 -19.48 -13.83
C GLN A 147 -1.10 -18.76 -15.17
N ALA A 148 -0.48 -17.59 -15.14
CA ALA A 148 -0.20 -16.77 -16.31
C ALA A 148 1.14 -16.04 -16.17
N PRO A 149 2.29 -16.77 -16.20
CA PRO A 149 3.60 -16.21 -15.88
C PRO A 149 3.95 -14.95 -16.67
N ALA A 150 3.49 -14.85 -17.92
CA ALA A 150 3.67 -13.68 -18.80
C ALA A 150 3.05 -12.39 -18.23
N SER A 151 2.01 -12.48 -17.40
CA SER A 151 1.36 -11.31 -16.76
C SER A 151 2.02 -10.87 -15.44
N THR A 152 2.85 -11.73 -14.84
CA THR A 152 3.50 -11.47 -13.53
C THR A 152 4.33 -10.19 -13.55
N LEU A 153 5.10 -9.98 -14.63
CA LEU A 153 5.95 -8.80 -14.76
C LEU A 153 5.11 -7.52 -14.83
N ALA A 154 4.01 -7.52 -15.58
CA ALA A 154 3.15 -6.34 -15.72
C ALA A 154 2.50 -5.94 -14.38
N LEU A 155 2.04 -6.91 -13.59
CA LEU A 155 1.50 -6.66 -12.25
C LEU A 155 2.56 -6.11 -11.29
N TRP A 156 3.77 -6.66 -11.36
CA TRP A 156 4.90 -6.14 -10.59
C TRP A 156 5.27 -4.72 -11.01
N GLN A 157 5.37 -4.44 -12.32
CA GLN A 157 5.64 -3.09 -12.83
C GLN A 157 4.59 -2.08 -12.38
N GLN A 158 3.32 -2.48 -12.32
CA GLN A 158 2.24 -1.62 -11.84
C GLN A 158 2.41 -1.22 -10.37
N GLY A 159 2.77 -2.17 -9.50
CA GLY A 159 3.08 -1.87 -8.10
C GLY A 159 4.37 -1.07 -7.93
N PHE A 160 5.40 -1.37 -8.73
CA PHE A 160 6.66 -0.65 -8.71
C PHE A 160 6.48 0.81 -9.14
N ALA A 161 5.73 1.07 -10.21
CA ALA A 161 5.38 2.42 -10.64
C ALA A 161 4.51 3.14 -9.61
N ALA A 162 3.59 2.42 -8.93
CA ALA A 162 2.83 2.98 -7.83
C ALA A 162 3.72 3.41 -6.66
N LEU A 163 4.77 2.64 -6.34
CA LEU A 163 5.72 3.00 -5.31
C LEU A 163 6.53 4.26 -5.68
N GLN A 164 6.98 4.35 -6.92
CA GLN A 164 7.67 5.53 -7.43
C GLN A 164 6.81 6.80 -7.34
N ARG A 165 5.50 6.70 -7.62
CA ARG A 165 4.55 7.82 -7.44
C ARG A 165 4.46 8.28 -5.98
N VAL A 166 4.50 7.37 -5.01
CA VAL A 166 4.54 7.72 -3.59
C VAL A 166 5.81 8.54 -3.31
N HIS A 167 6.97 8.05 -3.72
CA HIS A 167 8.25 8.73 -3.48
C HIS A 167 8.35 10.09 -4.17
N ALA A 168 7.84 10.19 -5.41
CA ALA A 168 7.77 11.45 -6.15
C ALA A 168 6.87 12.50 -5.47
N SER A 169 5.90 12.08 -4.66
CA SER A 169 5.06 13.00 -3.86
C SER A 169 5.74 13.50 -2.58
N GLY A 170 7.01 13.14 -2.35
CA GLY A 170 7.79 13.56 -1.17
C GLY A 170 7.40 12.83 0.12
N THR A 171 6.84 11.62 0.00
CA THR A 171 6.48 10.76 1.14
C THR A 171 6.95 9.32 0.90
N CYS A 172 6.66 8.43 1.84
CA CYS A 172 6.96 6.99 1.79
C CYS A 172 5.83 6.22 2.48
N LEU A 173 5.82 4.88 2.40
CA LEU A 173 4.81 4.03 3.04
C LEU A 173 5.29 3.38 4.35
N SER A 174 6.59 3.11 4.50
CA SER A 174 7.23 2.28 5.55
C SER A 174 6.91 0.78 5.47
N GLN A 175 5.68 0.44 5.10
CA GLN A 175 5.16 -0.92 4.93
C GLN A 175 4.86 -1.22 3.44
N ALA A 176 5.74 -0.83 2.52
CA ALA A 176 5.56 -0.99 1.07
C ALA A 176 5.65 -2.46 0.56
N PHE A 177 5.13 -3.41 1.32
CA PHE A 177 4.93 -4.79 0.87
C PHE A 177 3.77 -4.87 -0.11
N ALA A 178 3.86 -5.74 -1.12
CA ALA A 178 2.78 -5.92 -2.10
C ALA A 178 1.46 -6.42 -1.47
N ARG A 179 1.51 -7.03 -0.28
CA ARG A 179 0.30 -7.40 0.49
C ARG A 179 -0.49 -6.20 1.02
N ASN A 180 0.18 -5.06 1.18
CA ASN A 180 -0.41 -3.79 1.65
C ASN A 180 -0.74 -2.86 0.47
N MET A 181 -0.76 -3.42 -0.75
CA MET A 181 -1.21 -2.76 -1.97
C MET A 181 -2.41 -3.54 -2.50
N VAL A 182 -3.39 -2.83 -3.04
CA VAL A 182 -4.59 -3.41 -3.65
C VAL A 182 -4.82 -2.78 -5.02
N ARG A 183 -5.19 -3.57 -6.02
CA ARG A 183 -5.62 -2.99 -7.29
C ARG A 183 -7.10 -2.65 -7.19
N CYS A 184 -7.42 -1.36 -7.18
CA CYS A 184 -8.80 -0.89 -7.14
C CYS A 184 -9.54 -1.28 -8.43
N PRO A 185 -10.89 -1.23 -8.44
CA PRO A 185 -11.70 -1.60 -9.61
C PRO A 185 -11.38 -0.80 -10.88
N ASP A 186 -10.89 0.43 -10.73
CA ASP A 186 -10.42 1.30 -11.81
C ASP A 186 -8.98 1.01 -12.26
N GLY A 187 -8.36 -0.05 -11.73
CA GLY A 187 -6.98 -0.43 -12.02
C GLY A 187 -5.92 0.39 -11.28
N VAL A 188 -6.30 1.41 -10.49
CA VAL A 188 -5.33 2.20 -9.73
C VAL A 188 -4.87 1.41 -8.50
N ILE A 189 -3.57 1.40 -8.22
CA ILE A 189 -3.06 0.83 -6.96
C ILE A 189 -3.46 1.73 -5.79
N GLY A 190 -4.22 1.16 -4.87
CA GLY A 190 -4.48 1.68 -3.54
C GLY A 190 -3.51 1.10 -2.51
N TYR A 191 -3.26 1.86 -1.47
CA TYR A 191 -2.32 1.53 -0.39
C TYR A 191 -3.09 1.42 0.93
N ILE A 192 -2.77 0.42 1.75
CA ILE A 192 -3.43 0.17 3.04
C ILE A 192 -2.38 -0.03 4.14
N ASP A 193 -2.84 -0.01 5.40
CA ASP A 193 -2.07 -0.41 6.59
C ASP A 193 -0.88 0.52 6.91
N PHE A 194 -1.18 1.69 7.50
CA PHE A 194 -0.22 2.76 7.81
C PHE A 194 0.01 2.94 9.31
N GLU A 195 0.52 1.91 9.96
CA GLU A 195 0.63 1.89 11.43
C GLU A 195 1.84 2.67 11.98
N ASP A 196 2.73 3.15 11.10
CA ASP A 196 4.01 3.74 11.46
C ASP A 196 4.31 5.05 10.70
N ASP A 197 5.16 5.88 11.31
CA ASP A 197 5.62 7.15 10.75
C ASP A 197 7.14 7.12 10.53
N PRO A 198 7.60 6.67 9.35
CA PRO A 198 9.03 6.51 9.08
C PRO A 198 9.76 7.84 9.02
N LEU A 199 9.12 8.91 8.53
CA LEU A 199 9.74 10.23 8.37
C LEU A 199 9.99 10.92 9.70
N ALA A 200 9.26 10.53 10.76
CA ALA A 200 9.53 10.98 12.12
C ALA A 200 10.83 10.39 12.71
N THR A 201 11.37 9.33 12.13
CA THR A 201 12.48 8.55 12.73
C THR A 201 13.68 8.31 11.80
N LEU A 202 13.50 8.40 10.49
CA LEU A 202 14.52 8.11 9.47
C LEU A 202 14.68 9.28 8.49
N PRO A 203 15.91 9.53 7.99
CA PRO A 203 16.14 10.41 6.84
C PRO A 203 15.30 9.98 5.62
N PRO A 204 14.77 10.93 4.82
CA PRO A 204 13.89 10.62 3.68
C PRO A 204 14.47 9.58 2.71
N ALA A 205 15.78 9.66 2.45
CA ALA A 205 16.45 8.71 1.56
C ALA A 205 16.36 7.27 2.08
N LEU A 206 16.52 7.05 3.40
CA LEU A 206 16.40 5.72 4.00
C LEU A 206 14.96 5.22 4.01
N CYS A 207 13.97 6.10 4.11
CA CYS A 207 12.57 5.71 3.97
C CYS A 207 12.27 5.15 2.57
N ILE A 208 12.79 5.80 1.52
CA ILE A 208 12.66 5.33 0.13
C ILE A 208 13.34 3.96 -0.04
N VAL A 209 14.56 3.81 0.48
CA VAL A 209 15.28 2.52 0.42
C VAL A 209 14.49 1.44 1.15
N LYS A 210 13.96 1.72 2.36
CA LYS A 210 13.15 0.76 3.14
C LYS A 210 11.95 0.28 2.34
N ASP A 211 11.20 1.21 1.76
CA ASP A 211 10.04 0.90 0.92
C ASP A 211 10.43 0.00 -0.26
N ALA A 212 11.49 0.36 -0.99
CA ALA A 212 11.94 -0.38 -2.15
C ALA A 212 12.38 -1.81 -1.79
N LEU A 213 13.05 -1.99 -0.64
CA LEU A 213 13.43 -3.31 -0.12
C LEU A 213 12.20 -4.13 0.34
N CYS A 214 11.21 -3.51 0.99
CA CYS A 214 9.96 -4.17 1.36
C CYS A 214 9.22 -4.70 0.13
N TYR A 215 9.14 -3.88 -0.92
CA TYR A 215 8.51 -4.27 -2.17
C TYR A 215 9.27 -5.41 -2.85
N ALA A 216 10.59 -5.28 -3.00
CA ALA A 216 11.46 -6.32 -3.55
C ALA A 216 11.36 -7.65 -2.76
N HIS A 217 11.44 -7.58 -1.43
CA HIS A 217 11.36 -8.76 -0.56
C HIS A 217 10.02 -9.50 -0.71
N SER A 218 8.90 -8.77 -0.81
CA SER A 218 7.57 -9.37 -0.94
C SER A 218 7.26 -9.94 -2.31
N THR A 219 8.00 -9.58 -3.37
CA THR A 219 7.64 -9.91 -4.76
C THR A 219 8.68 -10.72 -5.52
N ALA A 220 9.97 -10.60 -5.19
CA ALA A 220 11.04 -11.16 -6.02
C ALA A 220 10.97 -12.68 -6.18
N LEU A 221 10.51 -13.42 -5.17
CA LEU A 221 10.32 -14.88 -5.31
C LEU A 221 9.24 -15.23 -6.33
N PHE A 222 8.20 -14.41 -6.47
CA PHE A 222 7.16 -14.64 -7.48
C PHE A 222 7.68 -14.35 -8.88
N LEU A 223 8.48 -13.29 -9.04
CA LEU A 223 9.18 -12.99 -10.29
C LEU A 223 10.13 -14.12 -10.71
N ASP A 224 10.91 -14.66 -9.76
CA ASP A 224 11.82 -15.78 -9.98
C ASP A 224 11.06 -17.04 -10.42
N ASN A 225 9.99 -17.40 -9.71
CA ASN A 225 9.14 -18.54 -10.07
C ASN A 225 8.48 -18.39 -11.44
N ALA A 226 8.17 -17.16 -11.85
CA ALA A 226 7.59 -16.85 -13.16
C ALA A 226 8.62 -16.69 -14.28
N GLY A 227 9.93 -16.76 -13.98
CA GLY A 227 11.01 -16.54 -14.95
C GLY A 227 11.15 -15.09 -15.43
N THR A 228 10.62 -14.11 -14.68
CA THR A 228 10.58 -12.69 -15.05
C THR A 228 11.55 -11.81 -14.25
N LEU A 229 12.34 -12.41 -13.36
CA LEU A 229 13.26 -11.71 -12.45
C LEU A 229 14.30 -10.85 -13.18
N GLU A 230 14.86 -11.31 -14.29
CA GLU A 230 15.87 -10.56 -15.06
C GLU A 230 15.27 -9.31 -15.73
N ALA A 231 14.04 -9.40 -16.24
CA ALA A 231 13.34 -8.25 -16.80
C ALA A 231 13.00 -7.21 -15.71
N ALA A 232 12.49 -7.67 -14.57
CA ALA A 232 12.24 -6.81 -13.41
C ALA A 232 13.55 -6.17 -12.87
N ARG A 233 14.69 -6.88 -12.96
CA ARG A 233 16.00 -6.31 -12.62
C ARG A 233 16.38 -5.17 -13.57
N ALA A 234 16.09 -5.27 -14.86
CA ALA A 234 16.33 -4.18 -15.80
C ALA A 234 15.52 -2.92 -15.42
N ASP A 235 14.23 -3.07 -15.09
CA ASP A 235 13.37 -1.97 -14.62
C ASP A 235 13.89 -1.36 -13.31
N TRP A 236 14.34 -2.21 -12.38
CA TRP A 236 14.94 -1.79 -11.12
C TRP A 236 16.18 -0.91 -11.33
N HIS A 237 17.09 -1.32 -12.22
CA HIS A 237 18.29 -0.53 -12.54
C HIS A 237 17.94 0.75 -13.30
N GLY A 238 16.94 0.71 -14.17
CA GLY A 238 16.41 1.91 -14.85
C GLY A 238 15.92 2.96 -13.85
N TRP A 239 15.21 2.54 -12.80
CA TRP A 239 14.80 3.41 -11.70
C TRP A 239 16.00 3.90 -10.86
N LEU A 240 16.94 3.02 -10.52
CA LEU A 240 18.11 3.36 -9.71
C LEU A 240 18.98 4.43 -10.40
N ALA A 241 19.14 4.36 -11.72
CA ALA A 241 19.90 5.31 -12.51
C ALA A 241 19.32 6.73 -12.50
N GLN A 242 18.00 6.86 -12.30
CA GLN A 242 17.27 8.14 -12.27
C GLN A 242 16.99 8.64 -10.85
N THR A 243 17.23 7.80 -9.84
CA THR A 243 16.95 8.10 -8.44
C THR A 243 18.01 9.02 -7.84
N ASP A 244 17.60 9.82 -6.85
CA ASP A 244 18.46 10.73 -6.09
C ASP A 244 19.77 10.07 -5.63
N PRO A 245 20.94 10.74 -5.76
CA PRO A 245 22.23 10.17 -5.38
C PRO A 245 22.30 9.63 -3.94
N ALA A 246 21.63 10.27 -2.98
CA ALA A 246 21.63 9.83 -1.59
C ALA A 246 20.86 8.52 -1.41
N VAL A 247 19.72 8.37 -2.10
CA VAL A 247 18.94 7.11 -2.11
C VAL A 247 19.74 6.01 -2.79
N ARG A 248 20.34 6.30 -3.95
CA ARG A 248 21.18 5.36 -4.71
C ARG A 248 22.34 4.84 -3.88
N ALA A 249 23.12 5.73 -3.26
CA ALA A 249 24.25 5.36 -2.42
C ALA A 249 23.83 4.50 -1.22
N ALA A 250 22.72 4.85 -0.56
CA ALA A 250 22.20 4.07 0.56
C ALA A 250 21.73 2.66 0.14
N LEU A 251 21.08 2.55 -1.01
CA LEU A 251 20.64 1.28 -1.56
C LEU A 251 21.81 0.41 -2.01
N GLU A 252 22.77 0.96 -2.75
CA GLU A 252 23.98 0.26 -3.18
C GLU A 252 24.77 -0.27 -1.98
N ARG A 253 24.95 0.53 -0.93
CA ARG A 253 25.57 0.08 0.32
C ARG A 253 24.82 -1.11 0.93
N THR A 254 23.49 -1.03 0.98
CA THR A 254 22.66 -2.12 1.50
C THR A 254 22.81 -3.39 0.66
N VAL A 255 22.79 -3.28 -0.67
CA VAL A 255 22.98 -4.44 -1.57
C VAL A 255 24.38 -5.03 -1.43
N GLN A 256 25.41 -4.19 -1.25
CA GLN A 256 26.78 -4.64 -0.99
C GLN A 256 26.88 -5.46 0.32
N GLN A 257 26.22 -5.00 1.38
CA GLN A 257 26.15 -5.73 2.65
C GLN A 257 25.40 -7.06 2.53
N MET A 258 24.46 -7.16 1.58
CA MET A 258 23.72 -8.39 1.27
C MET A 258 24.44 -9.35 0.30
N ARG A 259 25.66 -9.05 -0.16
CA ARG A 259 26.38 -9.91 -1.13
C ARG A 259 26.53 -11.36 -0.70
N TRP A 260 26.66 -11.62 0.60
CA TRP A 260 26.74 -12.98 1.14
C TRP A 260 25.45 -13.79 0.91
N VAL A 261 24.28 -13.14 0.77
CA VAL A 261 23.00 -13.79 0.46
C VAL A 261 23.05 -14.49 -0.89
N GLY A 262 23.80 -13.93 -1.85
CA GLY A 262 24.05 -14.56 -3.15
C GLY A 262 24.85 -15.87 -3.05
N LYS A 263 25.58 -16.10 -1.95
CA LYS A 263 26.36 -17.32 -1.69
C LYS A 263 25.57 -18.40 -0.95
N LEU A 264 24.34 -18.13 -0.52
CA LEU A 264 23.52 -19.14 0.14
C LEU A 264 23.30 -20.34 -0.79
N PRO A 265 22.95 -21.54 -0.27
CA PRO A 265 22.58 -22.69 -1.11
C PRO A 265 21.20 -22.51 -1.73
N ASN A 266 20.99 -22.97 -2.98
CA ASN A 266 19.66 -22.98 -3.60
C ASN A 266 18.91 -24.25 -3.20
N GLN A 267 18.60 -24.37 -1.90
CA GLN A 267 18.01 -25.57 -1.34
C GLN A 267 16.64 -25.26 -0.74
N ARG A 268 15.60 -25.93 -1.24
CA ARG A 268 14.23 -25.82 -0.73
C ARG A 268 14.10 -26.16 0.76
N LYS A 269 15.07 -26.89 1.32
CA LYS A 269 15.14 -27.26 2.75
C LYS A 269 15.46 -26.09 3.69
N LEU A 270 16.00 -24.98 3.18
CA LEU A 270 16.35 -23.79 3.99
C LEU A 270 15.15 -22.85 4.26
N GLY A 271 13.94 -23.27 3.87
CA GLY A 271 12.71 -22.53 4.13
C GLY A 271 12.41 -21.43 3.11
N ARG A 272 11.14 -21.00 3.09
CA ARG A 272 10.61 -20.02 2.13
C ARG A 272 11.27 -18.65 2.26
N ASP A 273 11.69 -18.25 3.46
CA ASP A 273 12.30 -16.93 3.68
C ASP A 273 13.73 -16.85 3.13
N THR A 274 14.51 -17.93 3.18
CA THR A 274 15.81 -18.01 2.50
C THR A 274 15.65 -17.82 0.99
N LEU A 275 14.63 -18.45 0.40
CA LEU A 275 14.33 -18.30 -1.03
C LEU A 275 13.92 -16.87 -1.38
N ARG A 276 13.10 -16.22 -0.54
CA ARG A 276 12.73 -14.80 -0.70
C ARG A 276 13.95 -13.88 -0.66
N LEU A 277 14.84 -14.05 0.31
CA LEU A 277 16.06 -13.25 0.43
C LEU A 277 16.99 -13.43 -0.77
N ARG A 278 17.15 -14.66 -1.26
CA ARG A 278 17.92 -14.94 -2.47
C ARG A 278 17.32 -14.29 -3.70
N ALA A 279 16.01 -14.44 -3.91
CA ALA A 279 15.32 -13.88 -5.06
C ALA A 279 15.38 -12.35 -5.02
N MET A 280 15.19 -11.75 -3.83
CA MET A 280 15.37 -10.32 -3.60
C MET A 280 16.80 -9.89 -3.94
N TYR A 281 17.84 -10.55 -3.43
CA TYR A 281 19.21 -10.24 -3.83
C TYR A 281 19.43 -10.40 -5.35
N GLY A 282 18.80 -11.41 -5.95
CA GLY A 282 18.74 -11.62 -7.39
C GLY A 282 18.11 -10.43 -8.12
N LEU A 283 17.04 -9.83 -7.63
CA LEU A 283 16.45 -8.62 -8.21
C LEU A 283 17.39 -7.41 -8.07
N LEU A 284 18.04 -7.28 -6.92
CA LEU A 284 18.78 -6.07 -6.54
C LEU A 284 20.24 -6.01 -7.02
N ARG A 285 20.85 -7.15 -7.36
CA ARG A 285 22.27 -7.21 -7.73
C ARG A 285 22.57 -6.37 -8.99
N PRO A 286 23.80 -5.83 -9.13
CA PRO A 286 24.22 -5.13 -10.34
C PRO A 286 24.00 -5.95 -11.62
N LEU A 287 23.72 -5.26 -12.74
CA LEU A 287 23.77 -5.88 -14.05
C LEU A 287 25.22 -6.29 -14.38
N PRO A 288 25.43 -7.39 -15.12
CA PRO A 288 26.74 -7.82 -15.58
C PRO A 288 27.39 -6.82 -16.54
#